data_AF-A0A7X3NU66-F1
#
_entry.id   AF-A0A7X3NU66-F1
#
_cell.length_a   1.000
_cell.length_b   1.000
_cell.length_c   1.000
_cell.angle_alpha   90.00
_cell.angle_beta   90.00
_cell.angle_gamma   90.00
#
_symmetry.space_group_name_H-M   'P 1'
#
loop_
_entity.id
_entity.type
_entity.pdbx_description
1 polymer ?
#
loop_
_entity_poly.entity_id
_entity_poly.type
_entity_poly.pdbx_seq_one_letter_code
_entity_poly.pdbx_strand_id
1 'polypeptide(L)'
;MFYPAHINLQNRKCLVVGGGPVAERKVVAMLISGGDVTVISPEATELLTYLAQIGTIRWHKRQLKAGDTLGYFLVCAATDFTDINTAVFTEAHEKNKIRLVNVVDVIPQCTFAAASVVTDGELMLSISTSGKSPATSRRIREHFEEVLHASSLYTLGYEDEKPVPIENQRLPYPVYLLLEGRLCIVLCEERTPEIERRISLLDQCGASVLCSTPDEMKPHRLEDAFLVIADRFSAVDAVCEGNRTCIQEYLDAPSAGTHFTPDLVIDGNLIISVSTRNGKDIDKAKRLHKRLANQFENNGYGAFIEFLGIRRSEILKAFPTPKKRADFFETLIDTVEDSVSGLQTPPTTCCLSLTNPECSAECLFNWVRHGNLERANAVTSKRLDKAHED
;
A
#
# COMPACT_ATOMS: atom_id res chain seq x y z
N MET A 1 8.87 7.41 -4.68
CA MET A 1 8.53 6.63 -3.46
C MET A 1 7.09 6.96 -3.06
N PHE A 2 6.37 6.05 -2.43
CA PHE A 2 5.04 6.36 -1.86
C PHE A 2 5.12 6.53 -0.35
N TYR A 3 4.29 7.39 0.23
CA TYR A 3 4.33 7.70 1.67
C TYR A 3 3.50 6.68 2.47
N PRO A 4 4.10 5.88 3.37
CA PRO A 4 3.36 4.90 4.16
C PRO A 4 2.48 5.58 5.20
N ALA A 5 1.20 5.25 5.23
CA ALA A 5 0.24 5.81 6.17
C ALA A 5 -0.74 4.75 6.69
N HIS A 6 -1.03 4.80 7.98
CA HIS A 6 -2.07 4.00 8.61
C HIS A 6 -3.29 4.86 8.83
N ILE A 7 -4.31 4.66 8.00
CA ILE A 7 -5.53 5.45 8.02
C ILE A 7 -6.46 4.94 9.12
N ASN A 8 -6.97 5.86 9.94
CA ASN A 8 -7.99 5.56 10.93
C ASN A 8 -9.38 5.57 10.27
N LEU A 9 -9.90 4.38 9.96
CA LEU A 9 -11.22 4.19 9.37
C LEU A 9 -12.36 4.04 10.39
N GLN A 10 -12.09 4.08 11.70
CA GLN A 10 -13.10 3.85 12.72
C GLN A 10 -14.29 4.81 12.54
N ASN A 11 -15.47 4.24 12.27
CA ASN A 11 -16.73 4.94 12.01
C ASN A 11 -16.68 5.93 10.83
N ARG A 12 -15.72 5.79 9.90
CA ARG A 12 -15.62 6.64 8.71
C ARG A 12 -16.33 6.01 7.52
N LYS A 13 -17.10 6.82 6.80
CA LYS A 13 -17.82 6.40 5.59
C LYS A 13 -16.84 6.04 4.49
N CYS A 14 -16.93 4.80 4.01
CA CYS A 14 -16.12 4.28 2.92
C CYS A 14 -17.03 3.82 1.78
N LEU A 15 -16.72 4.21 0.54
CA LEU A 15 -17.46 3.81 -0.65
C LEU A 15 -16.61 2.87 -1.50
N VAL A 16 -17.19 1.75 -1.93
CA VAL A 16 -16.64 0.88 -2.96
C VAL A 16 -17.61 0.79 -4.14
N VAL A 17 -17.17 1.20 -5.32
CA VAL A 17 -17.93 1.08 -6.57
C VAL A 17 -17.45 -0.15 -7.32
N GLY A 18 -18.36 -1.10 -7.54
CA GLY A 18 -18.05 -2.46 -7.99
C GLY A 18 -18.38 -3.51 -6.93
N GLY A 19 -18.69 -4.73 -7.36
CA GLY A 19 -19.09 -5.84 -6.50
C GLY A 19 -18.40 -7.16 -6.81
N GLY A 20 -17.32 -7.14 -7.61
CA GLY A 20 -16.51 -8.32 -7.92
C GLY A 20 -15.46 -8.63 -6.84
N PRO A 21 -14.60 -9.64 -7.07
CA PRO A 21 -13.59 -10.08 -6.09
C PRO A 21 -12.60 -8.99 -5.64
N VAL A 22 -12.29 -8.03 -6.51
CA VAL A 22 -11.42 -6.89 -6.14
C VAL A 22 -12.13 -5.95 -5.17
N ALA A 23 -13.41 -5.68 -5.39
CA ALA A 23 -14.23 -4.87 -4.49
C ALA A 23 -14.41 -5.59 -3.15
N GLU A 24 -14.68 -6.89 -3.16
CA GLU A 24 -14.80 -7.72 -1.96
C GLU A 24 -13.58 -7.57 -1.05
N ARG A 25 -12.36 -7.78 -1.57
CA ARG A 25 -11.12 -7.64 -0.79
C ARG A 25 -10.96 -6.26 -0.14
N LYS A 26 -11.39 -5.20 -0.82
CA LYS A 26 -11.37 -3.83 -0.29
C LYS A 26 -12.38 -3.65 0.83
N VAL A 27 -13.60 -4.16 0.65
CA VAL A 27 -14.65 -4.14 1.67
C VAL A 27 -14.19 -4.86 2.93
N VAL A 28 -13.63 -6.07 2.81
CA VAL A 28 -13.07 -6.83 3.93
C VAL A 28 -12.03 -6.02 4.70
N ALA A 29 -11.02 -5.47 4.01
CA ALA A 29 -9.96 -4.69 4.64
C ALA A 29 -10.50 -3.43 5.36
N MET A 30 -11.50 -2.75 4.78
CA MET A 30 -12.13 -1.58 5.40
C MET A 30 -12.95 -1.95 6.63
N LEU A 31 -13.72 -3.05 6.60
CA LEU A 31 -14.51 -3.53 7.73
C LEU A 31 -13.66 -3.93 8.93
N ILE A 32 -12.57 -4.67 8.67
CA ILE A 32 -11.58 -5.05 9.69
C ILE A 32 -10.97 -3.81 10.36
N SER A 33 -10.83 -2.73 9.58
CA SER A 33 -10.31 -1.43 10.05
C SER A 33 -11.39 -0.52 10.66
N GLY A 34 -12.64 -0.98 10.75
CA GLY A 34 -13.77 -0.28 11.35
C GLY A 34 -14.48 0.75 10.46
N GLY A 35 -14.29 0.67 9.15
CA GLY A 35 -14.98 1.51 8.17
C GLY A 35 -16.48 1.22 8.10
N ASP A 36 -17.27 2.28 7.91
CA ASP A 36 -18.70 2.20 7.59
C ASP A 36 -18.87 2.09 6.07
N VAL A 37 -18.96 0.85 5.57
CA VAL A 37 -18.80 0.55 4.15
C VAL A 37 -20.13 0.54 3.40
N THR A 38 -20.18 1.31 2.32
CA THR A 38 -21.23 1.26 1.29
C THR A 38 -20.66 0.68 0.00
N VAL A 39 -21.38 -0.25 -0.63
CA VAL A 39 -21.09 -0.84 -1.94
C VAL A 39 -22.13 -0.38 -2.95
N ILE A 40 -21.71 0.13 -4.10
CA ILE A 40 -22.59 0.43 -5.24
C ILE A 40 -22.20 -0.47 -6.40
N SER A 41 -23.08 -1.41 -6.74
CA SER A 41 -22.90 -2.28 -7.92
C SER A 41 -24.20 -3.01 -8.28
N PRO A 42 -24.50 -3.25 -9.57
CA PRO A 42 -25.65 -4.06 -9.99
C PRO A 42 -25.61 -5.51 -9.47
N GLU A 43 -24.40 -6.06 -9.34
CA GLU A 43 -24.12 -7.41 -8.90
C GLU A 43 -23.07 -7.38 -7.79
N ALA A 44 -23.06 -8.40 -6.95
CA ALA A 44 -22.10 -8.53 -5.87
C ALA A 44 -21.73 -10.00 -5.69
N THR A 45 -20.54 -10.27 -5.17
CA THR A 45 -20.12 -11.60 -4.76
C THR A 45 -21.01 -12.17 -3.65
N GLU A 46 -20.85 -13.47 -3.37
CA GLU A 46 -21.59 -14.16 -2.32
C GLU A 46 -21.33 -13.54 -0.94
N LEU A 47 -20.06 -13.30 -0.58
CA LEU A 47 -19.72 -12.66 0.70
C LEU A 47 -20.29 -11.24 0.81
N LEU A 48 -20.19 -10.41 -0.23
CA LEU A 48 -20.77 -9.06 -0.19
C LEU A 48 -22.30 -9.09 -0.02
N THR A 49 -22.96 -10.04 -0.69
CA THR A 49 -24.41 -10.26 -0.54
C THR A 49 -24.75 -10.68 0.89
N TYR A 50 -23.99 -11.63 1.45
CA TYR A 50 -24.14 -12.09 2.83
C TYR A 50 -23.93 -10.95 3.85
N LEU A 51 -22.84 -10.19 3.73
CA LEU A 51 -22.54 -9.06 4.61
C LEU A 51 -23.63 -7.98 4.56
N ALA A 52 -24.25 -7.76 3.39
CA ALA A 52 -25.38 -6.85 3.27
C ALA A 52 -26.64 -7.40 3.96
N GLN A 53 -26.91 -8.71 3.85
CA GLN A 53 -28.06 -9.37 4.50
C GLN A 53 -27.98 -9.30 6.03
N ILE A 54 -26.79 -9.49 6.60
CA ILE A 54 -26.58 -9.40 8.05
C ILE A 54 -26.38 -7.95 8.54
N GLY A 55 -26.44 -6.96 7.63
CA GLY A 55 -26.38 -5.53 7.96
C GLY A 55 -24.98 -4.98 8.24
N THR A 56 -23.91 -5.73 7.94
CA THR A 56 -22.52 -5.30 8.12
C THR A 56 -22.12 -4.23 7.09
N ILE A 57 -22.70 -4.26 5.88
CA ILE A 57 -22.49 -3.25 4.84
C ILE A 57 -23.80 -2.73 4.28
N ARG A 58 -23.78 -1.53 3.68
CA ARG A 58 -24.88 -1.04 2.85
C ARG A 58 -24.62 -1.38 1.38
N TRP A 59 -25.44 -2.22 0.77
CA TRP A 59 -25.35 -2.50 -0.66
C TRP A 59 -26.47 -1.81 -1.45
N HIS A 60 -26.09 -0.95 -2.38
CA HIS A 60 -26.98 -0.38 -3.39
C HIS A 60 -26.87 -1.18 -4.68
N LYS A 61 -27.85 -2.06 -4.91
CA LYS A 61 -27.96 -2.91 -6.10
C LYS A 61 -28.35 -2.10 -7.35
N ARG A 62 -27.44 -1.27 -7.85
CA ARG A 62 -27.63 -0.38 -9.00
C ARG A 62 -26.29 0.10 -9.56
N GLN A 63 -26.33 0.75 -10.72
CA GLN A 63 -25.19 1.51 -11.23
C GLN A 63 -24.95 2.80 -10.43
N LEU A 64 -23.72 3.32 -10.55
CA LEU A 64 -23.30 4.62 -10.03
C LEU A 64 -24.15 5.75 -10.65
N LYS A 65 -24.46 6.76 -9.84
CA LYS A 65 -25.13 7.99 -10.24
C LYS A 65 -24.29 9.19 -9.78
N ALA A 66 -24.49 10.31 -10.46
CA ALA A 66 -23.88 11.57 -10.02
C ALA A 66 -24.31 11.92 -8.59
N GLY A 67 -23.37 12.37 -7.78
CA GLY A 67 -23.52 12.72 -6.36
C GLY A 67 -23.27 11.56 -5.39
N ASP A 68 -23.12 10.32 -5.88
CA ASP A 68 -22.96 9.15 -5.01
C ASP A 68 -21.66 9.18 -4.19
N THR A 69 -20.64 9.90 -4.63
CA THR A 69 -19.36 9.99 -3.91
C THR A 69 -19.37 11.03 -2.79
N LEU A 70 -20.43 11.85 -2.66
CA LEU A 70 -20.46 12.97 -1.71
C LEU A 70 -20.42 12.50 -0.24
N GLY A 71 -19.57 13.14 0.56
CA GLY A 71 -19.51 12.93 2.01
C GLY A 71 -18.82 11.64 2.46
N TYR A 72 -18.20 10.89 1.53
CA TYR A 72 -17.35 9.76 1.87
C TYR A 72 -15.94 10.23 2.23
N PHE A 73 -15.33 9.54 3.20
CA PHE A 73 -13.97 9.79 3.62
C PHE A 73 -12.95 9.09 2.70
N LEU A 74 -13.32 7.90 2.22
CA LEU A 74 -12.52 7.09 1.31
C LEU A 74 -13.40 6.51 0.21
N VAL A 75 -12.93 6.58 -1.03
CA VAL A 75 -13.62 6.01 -2.20
C VAL A 75 -12.70 5.06 -2.96
N CYS A 76 -13.20 3.88 -3.32
CA CYS A 76 -12.53 2.95 -4.21
C CYS A 76 -13.39 2.65 -5.44
N ALA A 77 -12.81 2.73 -6.64
CA ALA A 77 -13.42 2.23 -7.87
C ALA A 77 -12.74 0.92 -8.28
N ALA A 78 -13.51 -0.15 -8.33
CA ALA A 78 -13.06 -1.51 -8.59
C ALA A 78 -14.02 -2.21 -9.56
N THR A 79 -14.37 -1.52 -10.65
CA THR A 79 -15.18 -2.08 -11.74
C THR A 79 -14.30 -2.48 -12.92
N ASP A 80 -14.81 -3.32 -13.81
CA ASP A 80 -14.15 -3.66 -15.07
C ASP A 80 -14.29 -2.56 -16.14
N PHE A 81 -14.99 -1.46 -15.83
CA PHE A 81 -15.30 -0.39 -16.77
C PHE A 81 -14.47 0.87 -16.47
N THR A 82 -13.48 1.14 -17.33
CA THR A 82 -12.57 2.30 -17.19
C THR A 82 -13.31 3.64 -17.12
N ASP A 83 -14.40 3.80 -17.88
CA ASP A 83 -15.18 5.05 -17.90
C ASP A 83 -15.87 5.31 -16.56
N ILE A 84 -16.43 4.26 -15.93
CA ILE A 84 -17.04 4.34 -14.60
C ILE A 84 -15.96 4.68 -13.58
N ASN A 85 -14.83 3.98 -13.63
CA ASN A 85 -13.71 4.19 -12.72
C ASN A 85 -13.17 5.63 -12.79
N THR A 86 -13.04 6.18 -14.01
CA THR A 86 -12.64 7.57 -14.24
C THR A 86 -13.68 8.55 -13.69
N ALA A 87 -14.97 8.30 -13.93
CA ALA A 87 -16.05 9.15 -13.43
C ALA A 87 -16.07 9.20 -11.89
N VAL A 88 -15.82 8.06 -11.22
CA VAL A 88 -15.66 8.00 -9.76
C VAL A 88 -14.51 8.89 -9.30
N PHE A 89 -13.34 8.81 -9.95
CA PHE A 89 -12.19 9.63 -9.58
C PHE A 89 -12.48 11.13 -9.73
N THR A 90 -12.97 11.57 -10.88
CA THR A 90 -13.30 12.97 -11.14
C THR A 90 -14.34 13.49 -10.14
N GLU A 91 -15.37 12.71 -9.85
CA GLU A 91 -16.39 13.15 -8.89
C GLU A 91 -15.85 13.19 -7.46
N ALA A 92 -15.22 12.11 -7.00
CA ALA A 92 -14.72 12.00 -5.63
C ALA A 92 -13.58 12.98 -5.35
N HIS A 93 -12.54 12.96 -6.17
CA HIS A 93 -11.31 13.70 -5.91
C HIS A 93 -11.39 15.16 -6.38
N GLU A 94 -11.79 15.39 -7.63
CA GLU A 94 -11.67 16.71 -8.26
C GLU A 94 -12.82 17.63 -7.82
N LYS A 95 -14.07 17.11 -7.79
CA LYS A 95 -15.26 17.86 -7.39
C LYS A 95 -15.47 17.86 -5.88
N ASN A 96 -15.52 16.68 -5.26
CA ASN A 96 -15.86 16.53 -3.84
C ASN A 96 -14.64 16.63 -2.89
N LYS A 97 -13.43 16.83 -3.43
CA LYS A 97 -12.19 17.05 -2.68
C LYS A 97 -11.81 15.91 -1.72
N ILE A 98 -12.29 14.70 -1.97
CA ILE A 98 -11.93 13.52 -1.18
C ILE A 98 -10.46 13.20 -1.40
N ARG A 99 -9.69 13.11 -0.31
CA ARG A 99 -8.24 12.91 -0.37
C ARG A 99 -7.84 11.44 -0.52
N LEU A 100 -8.71 10.50 -0.16
CA LEU A 100 -8.46 9.07 -0.27
C LEU A 100 -9.31 8.46 -1.37
N VAL A 101 -8.75 8.39 -2.59
CA VAL A 101 -9.37 7.78 -3.75
C VAL A 101 -8.42 6.75 -4.35
N ASN A 102 -8.91 5.54 -4.59
CA ASN A 102 -8.16 4.49 -5.28
C ASN A 102 -8.97 3.91 -6.44
N VAL A 103 -8.45 4.09 -7.64
CA VAL A 103 -8.96 3.43 -8.85
C VAL A 103 -8.06 2.22 -9.16
N VAL A 104 -8.65 1.04 -9.14
CA VAL A 104 -7.90 -0.21 -9.39
C VAL A 104 -7.23 -0.15 -10.77
N ASP A 105 -5.96 -0.52 -10.81
CA ASP A 105 -5.11 -0.59 -12.00
C ASP A 105 -4.87 0.73 -12.78
N VAL A 106 -5.33 1.88 -12.26
CA VAL A 106 -5.11 3.20 -12.88
C VAL A 106 -4.40 4.15 -11.90
N ILE A 107 -3.07 4.02 -11.82
CA ILE A 107 -2.21 4.81 -10.91
C ILE A 107 -2.41 6.33 -11.03
N PRO A 108 -2.51 6.94 -12.23
CA PRO A 108 -2.73 8.39 -12.34
C PRO A 108 -4.06 8.86 -11.73
N GLN A 109 -5.02 7.95 -11.57
CA GLN A 109 -6.32 8.19 -10.94
C GLN A 109 -6.36 7.62 -9.50
N CYS A 110 -5.22 7.59 -8.82
CA CYS A 110 -5.11 7.22 -7.42
C CYS A 110 -4.47 8.34 -6.61
N THR A 111 -4.93 8.50 -5.37
CA THR A 111 -4.26 9.30 -4.35
C THR A 111 -3.57 8.44 -3.28
N PHE A 112 -3.92 7.15 -3.24
CA PHE A 112 -3.23 6.14 -2.44
C PHE A 112 -3.21 4.80 -3.18
N ALA A 113 -2.21 3.98 -2.86
CA ALA A 113 -2.13 2.57 -3.22
C ALA A 113 -2.46 1.71 -2.01
N ALA A 114 -3.16 0.59 -2.24
CA ALA A 114 -3.37 -0.42 -1.19
C ALA A 114 -2.05 -1.10 -0.84
N ALA A 115 -1.86 -1.41 0.44
CA ALA A 115 -0.69 -2.14 0.91
C ALA A 115 -0.82 -3.65 0.70
N SER A 116 0.31 -4.33 0.51
CA SER A 116 0.40 -5.78 0.74
C SER A 116 0.57 -5.99 2.24
N VAL A 117 -0.30 -6.78 2.89
CA VAL A 117 -0.38 -6.82 4.35
C VAL A 117 -0.23 -8.26 4.86
N VAL A 118 0.51 -8.43 5.95
CA VAL A 118 0.57 -9.66 6.76
C VAL A 118 0.12 -9.34 8.16
N THR A 119 -0.74 -10.18 8.74
CA THR A 119 -1.24 -10.00 10.11
C THR A 119 -1.04 -11.25 10.96
N ASP A 120 -0.33 -11.13 12.08
CA ASP A 120 -0.15 -12.17 13.08
C ASP A 120 -0.65 -11.66 14.44
N GLY A 121 -1.90 -12.01 14.76
CA GLY A 121 -2.58 -11.54 15.95
C GLY A 121 -2.63 -10.00 15.99
N GLU A 122 -1.91 -9.41 16.95
CA GLU A 122 -1.86 -7.96 17.15
C GLU A 122 -0.78 -7.27 16.29
N LEU A 123 0.06 -8.01 15.57
CA LEU A 123 1.08 -7.48 14.67
C LEU A 123 0.55 -7.32 13.24
N MET A 124 0.90 -6.20 12.61
CA MET A 124 0.69 -5.97 11.19
C MET A 124 1.98 -5.55 10.51
N LEU A 125 2.26 -6.17 9.36
CA LEU A 125 3.30 -5.77 8.45
C LEU A 125 2.67 -5.27 7.16
N SER A 126 3.15 -4.14 6.64
CA SER A 126 2.76 -3.67 5.30
C SER A 126 4.00 -3.59 4.41
N ILE A 127 3.91 -4.08 3.18
CA ILE A 127 5.03 -4.14 2.23
C ILE A 127 4.63 -3.40 0.96
N SER A 128 5.52 -2.53 0.47
CA SER A 128 5.38 -1.85 -0.81
C SER A 128 6.71 -1.76 -1.53
N THR A 129 6.64 -1.86 -2.85
CA THR A 129 7.75 -1.60 -3.77
C THR A 129 7.51 -0.31 -4.56
N SER A 130 6.68 0.61 -4.06
CA SER A 130 6.24 1.84 -4.75
C SER A 130 5.74 1.58 -6.19
N GLY A 131 5.00 0.48 -6.40
CA GLY A 131 4.49 0.08 -7.72
C GLY A 131 5.52 -0.49 -8.71
N LYS A 132 6.82 -0.50 -8.37
CA LYS A 132 7.89 -0.98 -9.27
C LYS A 132 7.87 -2.49 -9.47
N SER A 133 7.70 -3.28 -8.40
CA SER A 133 7.65 -4.74 -8.47
C SER A 133 6.59 -5.38 -7.54
N PRO A 134 5.32 -5.44 -7.98
CA PRO A 134 4.26 -6.15 -7.23
C PRO A 134 4.62 -7.61 -6.91
N ALA A 135 5.34 -8.29 -7.81
CA ALA A 135 5.78 -9.67 -7.60
C ALA A 135 6.79 -9.81 -6.45
N THR A 136 7.71 -8.85 -6.28
CA THR A 136 8.62 -8.82 -5.12
C THR A 136 7.87 -8.54 -3.83
N SER A 137 6.92 -7.59 -3.83
CA SER A 137 6.05 -7.33 -2.67
C SER A 137 5.27 -8.57 -2.24
N ARG A 138 4.73 -9.32 -3.23
CA ARG A 138 4.02 -10.58 -3.02
C ARG A 138 4.93 -11.64 -2.38
N ARG A 139 6.12 -11.89 -2.91
CA ARG A 139 7.05 -12.88 -2.37
C ARG A 139 7.49 -12.58 -0.93
N ILE A 140 7.81 -11.31 -0.64
CA ILE A 140 8.15 -10.90 0.73
C ILE A 140 6.94 -11.12 1.66
N ARG A 141 5.72 -10.81 1.19
CA ARG A 141 4.48 -11.06 1.96
C ARG A 141 4.31 -12.55 2.25
N GLU A 142 4.34 -13.39 1.23
CA GLU A 142 4.15 -14.85 1.35
C GLU A 142 5.18 -15.47 2.31
N HIS A 143 6.44 -15.04 2.23
CA HIS A 143 7.47 -15.45 3.18
C HIS A 143 7.12 -15.08 4.63
N PHE A 144 6.61 -13.87 4.88
CA PHE A 144 6.19 -13.49 6.23
C PHE A 144 4.89 -14.17 6.67
N GLU A 145 3.97 -14.46 5.75
CA GLU A 145 2.78 -15.27 6.04
C GLU A 145 3.19 -16.66 6.55
N GLU A 146 4.17 -17.29 5.90
CA GLU A 146 4.73 -18.58 6.32
C GLU A 146 5.45 -18.50 7.67
N VAL A 147 6.40 -17.57 7.83
CA VAL A 147 7.26 -17.46 9.03
C VAL A 147 6.45 -17.07 10.27
N LEU A 148 5.40 -16.27 10.11
CA LEU A 148 4.56 -15.83 11.21
C LEU A 148 3.36 -16.75 11.44
N HIS A 149 3.16 -17.78 10.62
CA HIS A 149 1.93 -18.58 10.60
C HIS A 149 0.67 -17.71 10.51
N ALA A 150 0.79 -16.59 9.77
CA ALA A 150 -0.24 -15.57 9.67
C ALA A 150 -1.31 -15.99 8.67
N SER A 151 -2.57 -15.71 9.00
CA SER A 151 -3.67 -15.80 8.03
C SER A 151 -3.70 -14.54 7.18
N SER A 152 -3.93 -14.70 5.88
CA SER A 152 -4.03 -13.55 4.98
C SER A 152 -5.31 -12.77 5.27
N LEU A 153 -5.25 -11.43 5.25
CA LEU A 153 -6.47 -10.61 5.37
C LEU A 153 -7.51 -10.94 4.29
N TYR A 154 -7.06 -11.49 3.16
CA TYR A 154 -7.91 -11.86 2.02
C TYR A 154 -8.67 -13.17 2.22
N THR A 155 -8.32 -13.99 3.21
CA THR A 155 -9.09 -15.19 3.58
C THR A 155 -10.12 -14.90 4.67
N LEU A 156 -10.10 -13.70 5.27
CA LEU A 156 -11.07 -13.30 6.28
C LEU A 156 -12.44 -13.03 5.61
N GLY A 157 -13.40 -13.90 5.88
CA GLY A 157 -14.75 -13.82 5.33
C GLY A 157 -15.27 -15.12 4.73
N TYR A 158 -14.43 -16.15 4.58
CA TYR A 158 -14.88 -17.49 4.22
C TYR A 158 -14.34 -18.54 5.19
N GLU A 159 -15.20 -19.44 5.65
CA GLU A 159 -14.84 -20.67 6.38
C GLU A 159 -15.55 -21.84 5.71
N ASP A 160 -14.83 -22.91 5.39
CA ASP A 160 -15.35 -24.08 4.66
C ASP A 160 -16.16 -23.68 3.42
N GLU A 161 -15.60 -22.76 2.62
CA GLU A 161 -16.20 -22.17 1.40
C GLU A 161 -17.49 -21.37 1.62
N LYS A 162 -17.86 -21.07 2.86
CA LYS A 162 -19.08 -20.31 3.19
C LYS A 162 -18.76 -18.93 3.73
N PRO A 163 -19.53 -17.89 3.35
CA PRO A 163 -19.40 -16.57 3.93
C PRO A 163 -19.59 -16.59 5.46
N VAL A 164 -18.70 -15.91 6.18
CA VAL A 164 -18.78 -15.69 7.63
C VAL A 164 -18.77 -14.21 7.98
N PRO A 165 -19.26 -13.80 9.16
CA PRO A 165 -19.21 -12.41 9.59
C PRO A 165 -17.78 -11.87 9.65
N ILE A 166 -17.63 -10.58 9.35
CA ILE A 166 -16.35 -9.88 9.48
C ILE A 166 -16.45 -8.93 10.66
N GLU A 167 -15.58 -9.15 11.65
CA GLU A 167 -15.51 -8.30 12.83
C GLU A 167 -14.53 -7.14 12.65
N ASN A 168 -14.85 -5.99 13.23
CA ASN A 168 -13.94 -4.87 13.34
C ASN A 168 -12.80 -5.24 14.29
N GLN A 169 -11.64 -5.56 13.72
CA GLN A 169 -10.45 -5.88 14.50
C GLN A 169 -9.72 -4.62 14.97
N ARG A 170 -10.21 -3.40 14.71
CA ARG A 170 -9.52 -2.15 15.10
C ARG A 170 -8.08 -2.09 14.61
N LEU A 171 -7.80 -2.75 13.49
CA LEU A 171 -6.53 -2.63 12.83
C LEU A 171 -6.49 -1.30 12.06
N PRO A 172 -5.32 -0.67 11.91
CA PRO A 172 -5.20 0.45 10.98
C PRO A 172 -5.50 -0.03 9.55
N TYR A 173 -5.93 0.89 8.68
CA TYR A 173 -6.02 0.63 7.25
C TYR A 173 -4.72 1.08 6.57
N PRO A 174 -3.77 0.17 6.29
CA PRO A 174 -2.47 0.53 5.72
C PRO A 174 -2.61 0.92 4.25
N VAL A 175 -2.10 2.11 3.93
CA VAL A 175 -2.03 2.63 2.57
C VAL A 175 -0.66 3.23 2.30
N TYR A 176 -0.37 3.43 1.03
CA TYR A 176 0.75 4.22 0.59
C TYR A 176 0.21 5.43 -0.17
N LEU A 177 0.29 6.62 0.43
CA LEU A 177 -0.16 7.87 -0.19
C LEU A 177 0.76 8.22 -1.35
N LEU A 178 0.15 8.58 -2.48
CA LEU A 178 0.86 9.13 -3.62
C LEU A 178 0.93 10.63 -3.36
N LEU A 179 2.12 11.18 -3.06
CA LEU A 179 2.26 12.58 -2.67
C LEU A 179 2.93 13.46 -3.72
N GLU A 180 3.39 12.90 -4.83
CA GLU A 180 4.08 13.65 -5.88
C GLU A 180 3.28 14.88 -6.33
N GLY A 181 3.88 16.06 -6.21
CA GLY A 181 3.29 17.36 -6.53
C GLY A 181 2.17 17.84 -5.61
N ARG A 182 1.76 17.06 -4.60
CA ARG A 182 0.66 17.41 -3.69
C ARG A 182 1.16 18.27 -2.55
N LEU A 183 0.38 19.31 -2.21
CA LEU A 183 0.67 20.17 -1.07
C LEU A 183 0.54 19.39 0.24
N CYS A 184 1.64 19.32 0.98
CA CYS A 184 1.70 18.80 2.33
C CYS A 184 2.15 19.92 3.27
N ILE A 185 1.42 20.12 4.37
CA ILE A 185 1.72 21.17 5.34
C ILE A 185 2.26 20.54 6.61
N VAL A 186 3.35 21.11 7.12
CA VAL A 186 3.93 20.75 8.42
C VAL A 186 3.77 21.94 9.36
N LEU A 187 2.98 21.76 10.42
CA LEU A 187 2.75 22.75 11.46
C LEU A 187 3.60 22.41 12.67
N CYS A 188 4.55 23.27 13.00
CA CYS A 188 5.40 23.08 14.17
C CYS A 188 5.93 24.41 14.68
N GLU A 189 6.07 24.54 16.00
CA GLU A 189 6.82 25.66 16.59
C GLU A 189 8.32 25.47 16.42
N GLU A 190 8.77 24.23 16.62
CA GLU A 190 10.18 23.84 16.57
C GLU A 190 10.38 22.62 15.66
N ARG A 191 11.46 22.66 14.87
CA ARG A 191 11.87 21.56 14.00
C ARG A 191 12.59 20.47 14.78
N THR A 192 11.82 19.68 15.52
CA THR A 192 12.34 18.51 16.25
C THR A 192 12.90 17.45 15.29
N PRO A 193 13.74 16.51 15.76
CA PRO A 193 14.22 15.41 14.92
C PRO A 193 13.13 14.51 14.34
N GLU A 194 11.94 14.43 14.97
CA GLU A 194 10.79 13.72 14.40
C GLU A 194 10.16 14.50 13.24
N ILE A 195 9.98 15.81 13.42
CA ILE A 195 9.48 16.70 12.37
C ILE A 195 10.40 16.70 11.15
N GLU A 196 11.71 16.83 11.36
CA GLU A 196 12.70 16.77 10.28
C GLU A 196 12.68 15.41 9.55
N ARG A 197 12.48 14.31 10.28
CA ARG A 197 12.27 12.98 9.66
C ARG A 197 11.03 12.94 8.80
N ARG A 198 9.93 13.58 9.22
CA ARG A 198 8.69 13.64 8.40
C ARG A 198 8.84 14.51 7.18
N ILE A 199 9.47 15.68 7.32
CA ILE A 199 9.79 16.55 6.18
C ILE A 199 10.63 15.79 5.16
N SER A 200 11.70 15.12 5.61
CA SER A 200 12.56 14.32 4.72
C SER A 200 11.79 13.21 3.99
N LEU A 201 10.88 12.50 4.68
CA LEU A 201 10.05 11.46 4.07
C LEU A 201 9.06 12.04 3.06
N LEU A 202 8.45 13.20 3.34
CA LEU A 202 7.58 13.90 2.40
C LEU A 202 8.33 14.31 1.13
N ASP A 203 9.53 14.87 1.28
CA ASP A 203 10.39 15.28 0.17
C ASP A 203 10.80 14.08 -0.70
N GLN A 204 11.16 12.96 -0.09
CA GLN A 204 11.47 11.70 -0.80
C GLN A 204 10.26 11.15 -1.58
N CYS A 205 9.04 11.46 -1.14
CA CYS A 205 7.80 11.11 -1.82
C CYS A 205 7.39 12.13 -2.90
N GLY A 206 8.17 13.19 -3.11
CA GLY A 206 7.91 14.23 -4.11
C GLY A 206 6.81 15.22 -3.71
N ALA A 207 6.47 15.31 -2.43
CA ALA A 207 5.48 16.27 -1.94
C ALA A 207 5.95 17.73 -2.13
N SER A 208 5.00 18.64 -2.33
CA SER A 208 5.27 20.08 -2.15
C SER A 208 5.09 20.42 -0.67
N VAL A 209 6.19 20.54 0.07
CA VAL A 209 6.16 20.73 1.53
C VAL A 209 6.16 22.21 1.90
N LEU A 210 5.18 22.62 2.71
CA LEU A 210 5.13 23.94 3.35
C LEU A 210 5.24 23.77 4.86
N CYS A 211 6.30 24.31 5.46
CA CYS A 211 6.44 24.39 6.91
C CYS A 211 6.02 25.78 7.40
N SER A 212 5.28 25.84 8.51
CA SER A 212 4.84 27.11 9.11
C SER A 212 4.50 26.91 10.59
N THR A 213 4.52 27.98 11.36
CA THR A 213 3.94 27.96 12.71
C THR A 213 2.41 28.01 12.64
N PRO A 214 1.69 27.56 13.68
CA PRO A 214 0.23 27.62 13.69
C PRO A 214 -0.31 29.06 13.55
N ASP A 215 0.37 30.04 14.15
CA ASP A 215 -0.03 31.45 14.14
C ASP A 215 0.11 32.12 12.76
N GLU A 216 1.03 31.66 11.93
CA GLU A 216 1.25 32.19 10.57
C GLU A 216 0.36 31.51 9.52
N MET A 217 -0.24 30.37 9.86
CA MET A 217 -0.98 29.54 8.92
C MET A 217 -2.34 30.14 8.57
N LYS A 218 -2.59 30.31 7.27
CA LYS A 218 -3.88 30.79 6.77
C LYS A 218 -4.84 29.60 6.59
N PRO A 219 -6.08 29.65 7.11
CA PRO A 219 -7.02 28.53 7.06
C PRO A 219 -7.25 27.92 5.66
N HIS A 220 -7.42 28.76 4.63
CA HIS A 220 -7.64 28.29 3.24
C HIS A 220 -6.50 27.40 2.71
N ARG A 221 -5.26 27.57 3.20
CA ARG A 221 -4.12 26.73 2.80
C ARG A 221 -4.25 25.31 3.36
N LEU A 222 -4.84 25.15 4.54
CA LEU A 222 -5.09 23.84 5.16
C LEU A 222 -6.24 23.09 4.47
N GLU A 223 -7.25 23.81 3.96
CA GLU A 223 -8.32 23.21 3.17
C GLU A 223 -7.80 22.63 1.85
N ASP A 224 -6.86 23.34 1.20
CA ASP A 224 -6.22 22.90 -0.04
C ASP A 224 -5.18 21.78 0.19
N ALA A 225 -4.68 21.62 1.41
CA ALA A 225 -3.69 20.61 1.72
C ALA A 225 -4.22 19.20 1.48
N PHE A 226 -3.35 18.35 0.94
CA PHE A 226 -3.61 16.92 0.87
C PHE A 226 -3.40 16.27 2.23
N LEU A 227 -2.29 16.63 2.87
CA LEU A 227 -1.79 16.09 4.12
C LEU A 227 -1.31 17.22 5.03
N VAL A 228 -1.66 17.13 6.32
CA VAL A 228 -1.19 18.01 7.37
C VAL A 228 -0.54 17.15 8.45
N ILE A 229 0.71 17.48 8.80
CA ILE A 229 1.41 16.90 9.95
C ILE A 229 1.60 18.03 10.95
N ALA A 230 1.19 17.84 12.20
CA ALA A 230 1.44 18.81 13.26
C ALA A 230 2.14 18.18 14.46
N ASP A 231 3.04 18.94 15.07
CA ASP A 231 3.68 18.56 16.32
C ASP A 231 2.67 18.41 17.47
N ARG A 232 1.66 19.30 17.50
CA ARG A 232 0.61 19.38 18.52
C ARG A 232 -0.79 19.36 17.93
N PHE A 233 -1.70 18.60 18.54
CA PHE A 233 -3.11 18.58 18.15
C PHE A 233 -3.76 19.96 18.24
N SER A 234 -3.46 20.72 19.31
CA SER A 234 -4.03 22.05 19.55
C SER A 234 -3.70 23.06 18.45
N ALA A 235 -2.59 22.87 17.74
CA ALA A 235 -2.16 23.75 16.66
C ALA A 235 -3.11 23.72 15.45
N VAL A 236 -3.77 22.60 15.19
CA VAL A 236 -4.65 22.43 14.02
C VAL A 236 -6.10 22.68 14.37
N ASP A 237 -6.51 22.32 15.59
CA ASP A 237 -7.86 22.59 16.07
C ASP A 237 -8.15 24.11 16.12
N ALA A 238 -7.14 24.92 16.44
CA ALA A 238 -7.23 26.37 16.44
C ALA A 238 -7.45 27.00 15.04
N VAL A 239 -7.08 26.31 13.95
CA VAL A 239 -7.04 26.90 12.60
C VAL A 239 -8.18 26.37 11.70
N CYS A 240 -8.71 25.18 11.94
CA CYS A 240 -9.57 24.48 10.98
C CYS A 240 -11.09 24.45 11.28
N GLU A 241 -11.58 25.03 12.39
CA GLU A 241 -13.01 25.20 12.77
C GLU A 241 -14.01 24.14 12.19
N GLY A 242 -13.66 22.85 12.25
CA GLY A 242 -14.56 21.74 11.90
C GLY A 242 -14.62 21.27 10.44
N ASN A 243 -14.01 21.95 9.45
CA ASN A 243 -14.05 21.49 8.05
C ASN A 243 -12.78 20.70 7.68
N ARG A 244 -12.80 19.38 7.92
CA ARG A 244 -11.60 18.51 7.84
C ARG A 244 -11.63 17.61 6.61
N THR A 245 -11.36 18.16 5.43
CA THR A 245 -11.22 17.38 4.19
C THR A 245 -9.82 16.80 4.02
N CYS A 246 -8.80 17.36 4.68
CA CYS A 246 -7.40 16.92 4.58
C CYS A 246 -7.08 15.70 5.46
N ILE A 247 -6.02 14.96 5.10
CA ILE A 247 -5.45 13.90 5.94
C ILE A 247 -4.58 14.55 7.02
N GLN A 248 -4.67 14.10 8.27
CA GLN A 248 -4.08 14.77 9.43
C GLN A 248 -3.33 13.78 10.32
N GLU A 249 -2.11 14.12 10.73
CA GLU A 249 -1.34 13.44 11.77
C GLU A 249 -0.93 14.44 12.84
N TYR A 250 -1.02 13.99 14.09
CA TYR A 250 -0.63 14.74 15.27
C TYR A 250 0.39 13.89 16.02
N LEU A 251 1.60 14.41 16.20
CA LEU A 251 2.69 13.65 16.81
C LEU A 251 2.46 13.44 18.32
N ASP A 252 1.87 14.41 19.02
CA ASP A 252 1.54 14.33 20.45
C ASP A 252 0.26 13.54 20.75
N ALA A 253 -0.67 13.46 19.79
CA ALA A 253 -1.95 12.77 19.92
C ALA A 253 -2.32 11.95 18.66
N PRO A 254 -1.59 10.86 18.35
CA PRO A 254 -1.80 10.10 17.11
C PRO A 254 -3.25 9.59 16.92
N SER A 255 -3.96 9.29 18.01
CA SER A 255 -5.35 8.81 17.99
C SER A 255 -6.37 9.88 17.60
N ALA A 256 -6.04 11.17 17.71
CA ALA A 256 -6.89 12.27 17.28
C ALA A 256 -6.79 12.54 15.77
N GLY A 257 -5.75 12.00 15.11
CA GLY A 257 -5.49 12.16 13.68
C GLY A 257 -6.42 11.32 12.81
N THR A 258 -6.40 11.60 11.50
CA THR A 258 -7.01 10.72 10.49
C THR A 258 -6.02 9.67 9.99
N HIS A 259 -4.73 9.87 10.25
CA HIS A 259 -3.69 8.88 10.04
C HIS A 259 -2.56 9.02 11.07
N PHE A 260 -1.72 7.99 11.12
CA PHE A 260 -0.38 8.06 11.69
C PHE A 260 0.58 7.34 10.75
N THR A 261 1.86 7.68 10.83
CA THR A 261 2.90 6.97 10.10
C THR A 261 3.51 5.88 10.99
N PRO A 262 3.55 4.62 10.52
CA PRO A 262 4.07 3.50 11.29
C PRO A 262 5.60 3.51 11.39
N ASP A 263 6.17 2.58 12.17
CA ASP A 263 7.62 2.34 12.16
C ASP A 263 8.03 1.77 10.79
N LEU A 264 9.07 2.34 10.19
CA LEU A 264 9.45 2.06 8.80
C LEU A 264 10.83 1.42 8.70
N VAL A 265 10.95 0.49 7.75
CA VAL A 265 12.19 -0.04 7.21
C VAL A 265 12.21 0.32 5.73
N ILE A 266 13.19 1.10 5.30
CA ILE A 266 13.26 1.66 3.94
C ILE A 266 14.56 1.23 3.28
N ASP A 267 14.45 0.62 2.09
CA ASP A 267 15.58 0.35 1.19
C ASP A 267 15.19 0.78 -0.23
N GLY A 268 15.52 2.03 -0.59
CA GLY A 268 15.11 2.65 -1.84
C GLY A 268 13.58 2.69 -2.00
N ASN A 269 13.05 1.95 -2.97
CA ASN A 269 11.60 1.84 -3.22
C ASN A 269 10.91 0.72 -2.42
N LEU A 270 11.66 -0.09 -1.68
CA LEU A 270 11.12 -1.04 -0.71
C LEU A 270 10.77 -0.32 0.59
N ILE A 271 9.52 -0.44 1.02
CA ILE A 271 9.04 0.09 2.28
C ILE A 271 8.32 -1.03 3.00
N ILE A 272 8.84 -1.40 4.16
CA ILE A 272 8.18 -2.32 5.08
C ILE A 272 7.78 -1.51 6.31
N SER A 273 6.51 -1.53 6.66
CA SER A 273 6.03 -0.97 7.91
C SER A 273 5.73 -2.05 8.93
N VAL A 274 5.94 -1.73 10.19
CA VAL A 274 5.56 -2.57 11.33
C VAL A 274 4.62 -1.77 12.20
N SER A 275 3.48 -2.36 12.56
CA SER A 275 2.59 -1.76 13.55
C SER A 275 1.98 -2.81 14.46
N THR A 276 1.40 -2.30 15.54
CA THR A 276 0.65 -3.08 16.51
C THR A 276 -0.78 -2.58 16.61
N ARG A 277 -1.70 -3.47 16.94
CA ARG A 277 -3.06 -3.13 17.33
C ARG A 277 -3.05 -2.47 18.70
N ASN A 278 -3.51 -1.22 18.78
CA ASN A 278 -3.65 -0.44 20.02
C ASN A 278 -2.42 -0.38 20.93
N GLY A 279 -1.20 -0.53 20.40
CA GLY A 279 0.01 -0.53 21.23
C GLY A 279 0.19 -1.77 22.11
N LYS A 280 -0.52 -2.88 21.82
CA LYS A 280 -0.19 -4.18 22.44
C LYS A 280 1.06 -4.75 21.80
N ASP A 281 1.87 -5.50 22.55
CA ASP A 281 3.08 -6.15 22.05
C ASP A 281 4.12 -5.21 21.39
N ILE A 282 4.23 -3.96 21.88
CA ILE A 282 5.23 -2.97 21.40
C ILE A 282 6.64 -3.56 21.37
N ASP A 283 7.02 -4.37 22.36
CA ASP A 283 8.35 -4.99 22.39
C ASP A 283 8.53 -6.05 21.29
N LYS A 284 7.47 -6.80 20.95
CA LYS A 284 7.49 -7.75 19.83
C LYS A 284 7.67 -6.99 18.51
N ALA A 285 6.94 -5.88 18.32
CA ALA A 285 7.06 -5.01 17.16
C ALA A 285 8.44 -4.36 17.03
N LYS A 286 9.01 -3.82 18.12
CA LYS A 286 10.37 -3.25 18.13
C LYS A 286 11.44 -4.29 17.79
N ARG A 287 11.34 -5.51 18.34
CA ARG A 287 12.26 -6.61 17.99
C ARG A 287 12.13 -7.02 16.53
N LEU A 288 10.90 -7.09 16.02
CA LEU A 288 10.65 -7.42 14.62
C LEU A 288 11.19 -6.32 13.70
N HIS A 289 10.88 -5.06 13.96
CA HIS A 289 11.40 -3.91 13.24
C HIS A 289 12.94 -3.93 13.17
N LYS A 290 13.63 -4.13 14.31
CA LYS A 290 15.10 -4.25 14.32
C LYS A 290 15.62 -5.40 13.45
N ARG A 291 14.95 -6.56 13.47
CA ARG A 291 15.32 -7.70 12.62
C ARG A 291 15.14 -7.38 11.14
N LEU A 292 14.02 -6.74 10.79
CA LEU A 292 13.72 -6.30 9.43
C LEU A 292 14.73 -5.26 8.95
N ALA A 293 15.05 -4.26 9.78
CA ALA A 293 16.05 -3.24 9.47
C ALA A 293 17.40 -3.89 9.12
N ASN A 294 17.88 -4.81 9.98
CA ASN A 294 19.12 -5.56 9.74
C ASN A 294 19.11 -6.39 8.44
N GLN A 295 17.94 -6.90 8.04
CA GLN A 295 17.80 -7.78 6.87
C GLN A 295 17.64 -7.02 5.56
N PHE A 296 16.89 -5.90 5.56
CA PHE A 296 16.48 -5.23 4.34
C PHE A 296 17.24 -3.93 4.09
N GLU A 297 17.54 -3.13 5.11
CA GLU A 297 18.19 -1.83 4.88
C GLU A 297 19.59 -2.02 4.31
N ASN A 298 19.87 -1.35 3.20
CA ASN A 298 21.17 -1.37 2.52
C ASN A 298 21.66 -2.78 2.13
N ASN A 299 20.74 -3.75 2.01
CA ASN A 299 21.06 -5.13 1.66
C ASN A 299 20.78 -5.48 0.19
N GLY A 300 20.46 -4.48 -0.64
CA GLY A 300 20.36 -4.61 -2.10
C GLY A 300 18.95 -4.88 -2.62
N TYR A 301 17.93 -4.95 -1.76
CA TYR A 301 16.54 -5.11 -2.19
C TYR A 301 16.04 -3.87 -2.93
N GLY A 302 16.42 -2.68 -2.47
CA GLY A 302 16.13 -1.41 -3.12
C GLY A 302 16.72 -1.34 -4.52
N ALA A 303 17.99 -1.73 -4.67
CA ALA A 303 18.66 -1.81 -5.96
C ALA A 303 17.98 -2.83 -6.91
N PHE A 304 17.55 -3.98 -6.36
CA PHE A 304 16.83 -4.99 -7.13
C PHE A 304 15.46 -4.50 -7.62
N ILE A 305 14.69 -3.83 -6.75
CA ILE A 305 13.40 -3.24 -7.13
C ILE A 305 13.59 -2.11 -8.15
N GLU A 306 14.65 -1.33 -8.04
CA GLU A 306 14.99 -0.31 -9.02
C GLU A 306 15.30 -0.94 -10.38
N PHE A 307 16.14 -1.97 -10.40
CA PHE A 307 16.46 -2.75 -11.59
C PHE A 307 15.21 -3.27 -12.30
N LEU A 308 14.29 -3.91 -11.56
CA LEU A 308 13.02 -4.39 -12.11
C LEU A 308 12.13 -3.24 -12.60
N GLY A 309 12.13 -2.12 -11.88
CA GLY A 309 11.37 -0.92 -12.23
C GLY A 309 11.81 -0.28 -13.55
N ILE A 310 13.13 -0.19 -13.78
CA ILE A 310 13.70 0.33 -15.04
C ILE A 310 13.24 -0.52 -16.24
N ARG A 311 13.20 -1.85 -16.07
CA ARG A 311 12.78 -2.80 -17.11
C ARG A 311 11.28 -2.84 -17.33
N ARG A 312 10.47 -2.25 -16.43
CA ARG A 312 9.01 -2.29 -16.51
C ARG A 312 8.47 -1.72 -17.82
N SER A 313 9.06 -0.64 -18.34
CA SER A 313 8.62 -0.01 -19.60
C SER A 313 8.84 -0.93 -20.81
N GLU A 314 9.93 -1.69 -20.83
CA GLU A 314 10.21 -2.68 -21.88
C GLU A 314 9.23 -3.86 -21.79
N ILE A 315 9.01 -4.37 -20.57
CA ILE A 315 8.07 -5.47 -20.29
C ILE A 315 6.62 -5.06 -20.62
N LEU A 316 6.22 -3.82 -20.33
CA LEU A 316 4.88 -3.31 -20.68
C LEU A 316 4.65 -3.27 -22.19
N LYS A 317 5.68 -2.98 -22.98
CA LYS A 317 5.63 -3.02 -24.44
C LYS A 317 5.58 -4.44 -24.97
N ALA A 318 6.34 -5.35 -24.36
CA ALA A 318 6.41 -6.75 -24.78
C ALA A 318 5.14 -7.55 -24.44
N PHE A 319 4.51 -7.26 -23.28
CA PHE A 319 3.38 -8.03 -22.78
C PHE A 319 2.14 -7.15 -22.55
N PRO A 320 1.13 -7.21 -23.45
CA PRO A 320 0.00 -6.29 -23.43
C PRO A 320 -0.96 -6.52 -22.26
N THR A 321 -1.10 -7.76 -21.78
CA THR A 321 -2.03 -8.10 -20.70
C THR A 321 -1.36 -8.08 -19.31
N PRO A 322 -2.05 -7.64 -18.24
CA PRO A 322 -1.54 -7.70 -16.86
C PRO A 322 -1.06 -9.10 -16.44
N LYS A 323 -1.79 -10.14 -16.82
CA LYS A 323 -1.45 -11.54 -16.50
C LYS A 323 -0.09 -11.96 -17.05
N LYS A 324 0.12 -11.81 -18.37
CA LYS A 324 1.42 -12.12 -19.01
C LYS A 324 2.60 -11.34 -18.39
N ARG A 325 2.37 -10.08 -17.97
CA ARG A 325 3.40 -9.30 -17.26
C ARG A 325 3.74 -9.90 -15.90
N ALA A 326 2.73 -10.29 -15.12
CA ALA A 326 2.94 -10.94 -13.83
C ALA A 326 3.73 -12.24 -14.00
N ASP A 327 3.30 -13.10 -14.92
CA ASP A 327 3.95 -14.39 -15.22
C ASP A 327 5.43 -14.18 -15.61
N PHE A 328 5.74 -13.16 -16.43
CA PHE A 328 7.11 -12.83 -16.81
C PHE A 328 7.96 -12.38 -15.61
N PHE A 329 7.45 -11.47 -14.78
CA PHE A 329 8.18 -11.02 -13.58
C PHE A 329 8.39 -12.16 -12.58
N GLU A 330 7.42 -13.05 -12.43
CA GLU A 330 7.54 -14.24 -11.58
C GLU A 330 8.66 -15.14 -12.10
N THR A 331 8.64 -15.46 -13.41
CA THR A 331 9.67 -16.26 -14.08
C THR A 331 11.06 -15.63 -14.01
N LEU A 332 11.15 -14.30 -14.15
CA LEU A 332 12.41 -13.56 -14.06
C LEU A 332 13.03 -13.66 -12.66
N ILE A 333 12.20 -13.57 -11.62
CA ILE A 333 12.66 -13.67 -10.23
C ILE A 333 13.05 -15.11 -9.89
N ASP A 334 12.32 -16.13 -10.35
CA ASP A 334 12.51 -17.52 -9.93
C ASP A 334 13.75 -18.22 -10.48
N THR A 335 14.49 -17.59 -11.38
CA THR A 335 15.56 -18.28 -12.08
C THR A 335 16.85 -18.33 -11.28
N VAL A 336 17.29 -19.55 -11.01
CA VAL A 336 18.69 -19.90 -10.78
C VAL A 336 19.22 -20.44 -12.12
N GLU A 337 20.35 -19.93 -12.64
CA GLU A 337 20.96 -20.59 -13.81
C GLU A 337 21.37 -22.02 -13.43
N ASP A 338 21.04 -23.01 -14.26
CA ASP A 338 21.39 -24.44 -14.09
C ASP A 338 22.93 -24.72 -14.07
N SER A 339 23.76 -23.69 -14.02
CA SER A 339 25.21 -23.76 -14.12
C SER A 339 25.94 -23.66 -12.78
N VAL A 340 25.32 -24.05 -11.66
CA VAL A 340 26.04 -24.28 -10.40
C VAL A 340 26.30 -25.78 -10.23
N SER A 341 27.41 -26.24 -10.79
CA SER A 341 27.96 -27.56 -10.50
C SER A 341 28.28 -27.65 -8.99
N GLY A 342 27.47 -28.40 -8.23
CA GLY A 342 27.77 -28.72 -6.83
C GLY A 342 26.60 -28.79 -5.84
N LEU A 343 25.38 -28.38 -6.21
CA LEU A 343 24.20 -28.56 -5.35
C LEU A 343 23.38 -29.78 -5.83
N GLN A 344 23.04 -30.69 -4.90
CA GLN A 344 22.31 -31.93 -5.21
C GLN A 344 20.88 -31.69 -5.71
N THR A 345 20.34 -30.48 -5.56
CA THR A 345 19.13 -29.95 -6.22
C THR A 345 19.17 -28.42 -6.14
N PRO A 346 19.23 -27.66 -7.25
CA PRO A 346 19.04 -26.20 -7.18
C PRO A 346 17.62 -25.90 -6.69
N PRO A 347 17.41 -24.89 -5.83
CA PRO A 347 16.06 -24.49 -5.46
C PRO A 347 15.32 -24.04 -6.72
N THR A 348 14.12 -24.60 -6.95
CA THR A 348 13.26 -24.33 -8.11
C THR A 348 12.70 -22.89 -8.13
N THR A 349 12.98 -22.10 -7.09
CA THR A 349 12.35 -20.80 -6.81
C THR A 349 13.35 -19.93 -6.05
N CYS A 350 13.57 -18.68 -6.47
CA CYS A 350 14.51 -17.77 -5.82
C CYS A 350 13.95 -17.28 -4.48
N CYS A 351 14.69 -17.52 -3.39
CA CYS A 351 14.26 -17.11 -2.05
C CYS A 351 14.52 -15.63 -1.73
N LEU A 352 15.07 -14.82 -2.66
CA LEU A 352 15.50 -13.43 -2.43
C LEU A 352 16.41 -13.27 -1.19
N SER A 353 17.18 -14.30 -0.83
CA SER A 353 17.97 -14.34 0.42
C SER A 353 17.13 -14.32 1.72
N LEU A 354 15.81 -14.52 1.65
CA LEU A 354 14.90 -14.53 2.81
C LEU A 354 15.07 -15.79 3.67
N THR A 355 15.18 -16.97 3.03
CA THR A 355 15.31 -18.27 3.73
C THR A 355 16.73 -18.84 3.68
N ASN A 356 17.54 -18.43 2.71
CA ASN A 356 18.94 -18.82 2.58
C ASN A 356 19.83 -17.59 2.33
N PRO A 357 20.46 -17.02 3.38
CA PRO A 357 21.39 -15.90 3.25
C PRO A 357 22.63 -16.22 2.40
N GLU A 358 22.99 -17.50 2.31
CA GLU A 358 24.09 -18.05 1.49
C GLU A 358 23.57 -18.56 0.12
N CYS A 359 22.43 -18.05 -0.34
CA CYS A 359 21.91 -18.35 -1.68
C CYS A 359 23.00 -18.14 -2.74
N SER A 360 23.01 -18.99 -3.77
CA SER A 360 24.00 -18.96 -4.86
C SER A 360 24.31 -17.54 -5.31
N ALA A 361 25.61 -17.21 -5.38
CA ALA A 361 26.09 -15.94 -5.96
C ALA A 361 25.64 -15.75 -7.42
N GLU A 362 25.08 -16.80 -8.04
CA GLU A 362 24.67 -16.88 -9.44
C GLU A 362 23.15 -16.77 -9.67
N CYS A 363 22.42 -16.08 -8.80
CA CYS A 363 21.03 -15.72 -9.05
C CYS A 363 20.88 -14.23 -9.38
N LEU A 364 19.82 -13.88 -10.12
CA LEU A 364 19.57 -12.51 -10.59
C LEU A 364 19.57 -11.48 -9.44
N PHE A 365 18.98 -11.84 -8.29
CA PHE A 365 18.98 -10.98 -7.11
C PHE A 365 20.40 -10.68 -6.61
N ASN A 366 21.24 -11.70 -6.47
CA ASN A 366 22.61 -11.53 -5.98
C ASN A 366 23.50 -10.80 -6.99
N TRP A 367 23.30 -10.99 -8.30
CA TRP A 367 23.99 -10.17 -9.29
C TRP A 367 23.67 -8.69 -9.12
N VAL A 368 22.39 -8.32 -8.95
CA VAL A 368 22.03 -6.91 -8.73
C VAL A 368 22.54 -6.41 -7.37
N ARG A 369 22.34 -7.19 -6.31
CA ARG A 369 22.81 -6.88 -4.94
C ARG A 369 24.31 -6.60 -4.88
N HIS A 370 25.11 -7.33 -5.63
CA HIS A 370 26.58 -7.19 -5.66
C HIS A 370 27.10 -6.37 -6.85
N GLY A 371 26.22 -5.66 -7.56
CA GLY A 371 26.61 -4.71 -8.62
C GLY A 371 27.00 -5.33 -9.96
N ASN A 372 26.77 -6.63 -10.18
CA ASN A 372 26.98 -7.32 -11.46
C ASN A 372 25.82 -7.07 -12.45
N LEU A 373 25.60 -5.78 -12.78
CA LEU A 373 24.47 -5.34 -13.60
C LEU A 373 24.58 -5.78 -15.06
N GLU A 374 25.79 -5.93 -15.60
CA GLU A 374 25.99 -6.41 -16.98
C GLU A 374 25.38 -7.80 -17.18
N ARG A 375 25.66 -8.73 -16.26
CA ARG A 375 25.11 -10.08 -16.31
C ARG A 375 23.59 -10.09 -16.09
N ALA A 376 23.11 -9.32 -15.12
CA ALA A 376 21.67 -9.18 -14.86
C ALA A 376 20.91 -8.64 -16.10
N ASN A 377 21.48 -7.64 -16.76
CA ASN A 377 20.94 -7.06 -17.99
C ASN A 377 20.91 -8.07 -19.13
N ALA A 378 22.02 -8.78 -19.38
CA ALA A 378 22.13 -9.74 -20.47
C ALA A 378 21.09 -10.87 -20.35
N VAL A 379 20.89 -11.43 -19.16
CA VAL A 379 19.90 -12.49 -18.92
C VAL A 379 18.47 -11.97 -19.09
N THR A 380 18.18 -10.76 -18.62
CA THR A 380 16.85 -10.16 -18.74
C THR A 380 16.50 -9.87 -20.21
N SER A 381 17.42 -9.28 -20.97
CA SER A 381 17.22 -9.00 -22.40
C SER A 381 17.00 -10.28 -23.20
N LYS A 382 17.84 -11.30 -23.02
CA LYS A 382 17.70 -12.59 -23.72
C LYS A 382 16.32 -13.24 -23.53
N ARG A 383 15.70 -13.02 -22.37
CA ARG A 383 14.36 -13.55 -22.06
C ARG A 383 13.24 -12.72 -22.65
N LEU A 384 13.40 -11.40 -22.67
CA LEU A 384 12.48 -10.54 -23.40
C LEU A 384 12.45 -10.94 -24.88
N ASP A 385 13.61 -11.16 -25.49
CA ASP A 385 13.73 -11.60 -26.88
C ASP A 385 13.03 -12.96 -27.11
N LYS A 386 13.31 -13.96 -26.27
CA LYS A 386 12.66 -15.28 -26.38
C LYS A 386 11.14 -15.19 -26.25
N ALA A 387 10.63 -14.37 -25.36
CA ALA A 387 9.20 -14.21 -25.15
C ALA A 387 8.49 -13.39 -26.25
N HIS A 388 9.25 -12.76 -27.16
CA HIS A 388 8.72 -12.19 -28.40
C HIS A 388 8.57 -13.23 -29.52
N GLU A 389 9.27 -14.37 -29.44
CA GLU A 389 9.22 -15.45 -30.43
C GLU A 389 8.06 -16.44 -30.17
N ASP A 390 7.62 -16.56 -28.91
CA ASP A 390 6.49 -17.38 -28.44
C ASP A 390 5.15 -16.59 -28.44
#